data_AF-A0A4Q3F7X7-F1
#
_entry.id   AF-A0A4Q3F7X7-F1
#
_cell.length_a   1.000
_cell.length_b   1.000
_cell.length_c   1.000
_cell.angle_alpha   90.00
_cell.angle_beta   90.00
_cell.angle_gamma   90.00
#
_symmetry.space_group_name_H-M   'P 1'
#
loop_
_entity.id
_entity.type
_entity.pdbx_description
1 polymer ?
#
loop_
_entity_poly.entity_id
_entity_poly.type
_entity_poly.pdbx_seq_one_letter_code
_entity_poly.pdbx_strand_id
1 'polypeptide(L)'
;MTKLTVSARERKVLVVLAGGFDPHEWFAFNFKGIAKRCDVEPSMIRRVVRALARKGLAQYERSLWFEDESRPAGAGYRCTQAGFDFFTAPLDSSQKQAGAHA
;
A
#
# COMPACT_ATOMS: atom_id res chain seq x y z
N MET A 1 13.33 17.92 -9.05
CA MET A 1 12.82 16.69 -8.40
C MET A 1 11.38 16.93 -8.01
N THR A 2 10.42 16.21 -8.59
CA THR A 2 8.98 16.41 -8.33
C THR A 2 8.61 15.87 -6.96
N LYS A 3 7.95 16.68 -6.13
CA LYS A 3 7.49 16.28 -4.79
C LYS A 3 6.54 15.09 -4.89
N LEU A 4 6.91 13.96 -4.28
CA LEU A 4 6.09 12.76 -4.26
C LEU A 4 4.78 13.03 -3.50
N THR A 5 3.64 12.89 -4.17
CA THR A 5 2.32 13.15 -3.59
C THR A 5 1.54 11.85 -3.47
N VAL A 6 0.99 11.57 -2.29
CA VAL A 6 0.17 10.39 -1.99
C VAL A 6 -1.21 10.84 -1.54
N SER A 7 -2.25 10.44 -2.27
CA SER A 7 -3.65 10.74 -1.95
C SER A 7 -4.12 10.01 -0.69
N ALA A 8 -5.25 10.44 -0.11
CA ALA A 8 -5.81 9.79 1.08
C ALA A 8 -6.07 8.28 0.89
N ARG A 9 -6.57 7.87 -0.29
CA ARG A 9 -6.82 6.45 -0.60
C ARG A 9 -5.53 5.66 -0.75
N GLU A 10 -4.53 6.23 -1.42
CA GLU A 10 -3.20 5.62 -1.53
C GLU A 10 -2.54 5.49 -0.16
N ARG A 11 -2.70 6.49 0.71
CA ARG A 11 -2.20 6.42 2.09
C ARG A 11 -2.87 5.28 2.85
N LYS A 12 -4.21 5.16 2.82
CA LYS A 12 -4.93 4.04 3.47
C LYS A 12 -4.39 2.67 3.03
N VAL A 13 -4.15 2.48 1.73
CA VAL A 13 -3.59 1.22 1.21
C VAL A 13 -2.12 1.04 1.60
N LEU A 14 -1.31 2.11 1.56
CA LEU A 14 0.09 2.05 1.97
C LEU A 14 0.25 1.67 3.44
N VAL A 15 -0.63 2.15 4.34
CA VAL A 15 -0.64 1.72 5.74
C VAL A 15 -0.81 0.21 5.86
N VAL A 16 -1.74 -0.39 5.10
CA VAL A 16 -1.95 -1.84 5.12
C VAL A 16 -0.69 -2.58 4.64
N LEU A 17 -0.10 -2.13 3.54
CA LEU A 17 1.11 -2.76 3.00
C LEU A 17 2.29 -2.63 3.96
N ALA A 18 2.49 -1.45 4.54
CA ALA A 18 3.55 -1.17 5.51
C ALA A 18 3.39 -1.98 6.81
N GLY A 19 2.16 -2.28 7.22
CA GLY A 19 1.89 -3.15 8.37
C GLY A 19 2.30 -4.61 8.17
N GLY A 20 2.55 -5.04 6.93
CA GLY A 20 3.14 -6.35 6.61
C GLY A 20 4.56 -6.25 6.07
N PHE A 21 5.24 -5.12 6.29
CA PHE A 21 6.64 -4.96 5.89
C PHE A 21 7.56 -5.51 6.97
N ASP A 22 8.40 -6.46 6.58
CA ASP A 22 9.55 -6.92 7.35
C ASP A 22 10.77 -6.93 6.39
N PRO A 23 11.93 -6.40 6.80
CA PRO A 23 13.13 -6.40 5.96
C PRO A 23 13.79 -7.79 5.81
N HIS A 24 13.47 -8.73 6.69
CA HIS A 24 14.01 -10.09 6.72
C HIS A 24 13.02 -11.13 6.17
N GLU A 25 11.73 -10.79 6.11
CA GLU A 25 10.71 -11.69 5.56
C GLU A 25 10.10 -11.17 4.26
N TRP A 26 9.68 -12.11 3.41
CA TRP A 26 8.92 -11.79 2.22
C TRP A 26 7.44 -11.97 2.51
N PHE A 27 6.67 -10.89 2.43
CA PHE A 27 5.23 -10.92 2.63
C PHE A 27 4.51 -10.00 1.64
N ALA A 28 3.40 -10.46 1.06
CA ALA A 28 2.61 -9.71 0.10
C ALA A 28 1.11 -9.94 0.32
N PHE A 29 0.31 -8.88 0.18
CA PHE A 29 -1.13 -8.97 0.28
C PHE A 29 -1.79 -9.15 -1.08
N ASN A 30 -2.66 -10.15 -1.22
CA ASN A 30 -3.58 -10.22 -2.36
C ASN A 30 -4.66 -9.13 -2.27
N PHE A 31 -5.36 -8.86 -3.38
CA PHE A 31 -6.35 -7.77 -3.44
C PHE A 31 -7.48 -7.89 -2.40
N LYS A 32 -7.96 -9.11 -2.14
CA LYS A 32 -9.01 -9.35 -1.13
C LYS A 32 -8.48 -9.06 0.28
N GLY A 33 -7.23 -9.43 0.56
CA GLY A 33 -6.56 -9.18 1.82
C GLY A 33 -6.36 -7.70 2.10
N ILE A 34 -6.02 -6.91 1.07
CA ILE A 34 -5.94 -5.45 1.16
C ILE A 34 -7.32 -4.84 1.40
N ALA A 35 -8.31 -5.21 0.59
CA ALA A 35 -9.68 -4.68 0.69
C ALA A 35 -10.33 -4.94 2.07
N LYS A 36 -10.04 -6.08 2.69
CA LYS A 36 -10.52 -6.40 4.05
C LYS A 36 -9.90 -5.54 5.15
N ARG A 37 -8.71 -4.97 4.90
CA ARG A 37 -7.90 -4.26 5.90
C ARG A 37 -7.91 -2.74 5.73
N CYS A 38 -8.45 -2.23 4.62
CA CYS A 38 -8.61 -0.80 4.43
C CYS A 38 -10.02 -0.45 3.98
N ASP A 39 -10.49 0.70 4.43
CA ASP A 39 -11.74 1.31 4.00
C ASP A 39 -11.57 2.00 2.63
N VAL A 40 -11.33 1.18 1.61
CA VAL A 40 -11.26 1.56 0.19
C VAL A 40 -12.07 0.57 -0.61
N GLU A 41 -12.89 1.08 -1.53
CA GLU A 41 -13.75 0.25 -2.37
C GLU A 41 -12.95 -0.85 -3.11
N PRO A 42 -13.39 -2.12 -3.10
CA PRO A 42 -12.65 -3.22 -3.72
C PRO A 42 -12.31 -3.00 -5.21
N SER A 43 -13.19 -2.33 -5.95
CA SER A 43 -12.99 -1.97 -7.36
C SER A 43 -11.79 -1.05 -7.57
N MET A 44 -11.48 -0.22 -6.58
CA MET A 44 -10.43 0.80 -6.61
C MET A 44 -9.06 0.28 -6.17
N ILE A 45 -9.00 -0.84 -5.43
CA ILE A 45 -7.75 -1.38 -4.89
C ILE A 45 -6.70 -1.56 -5.98
N ARG A 46 -7.05 -2.20 -7.10
CA ARG A 46 -6.14 -2.44 -8.23
C ARG A 46 -5.54 -1.15 -8.78
N ARG A 47 -6.35 -0.09 -8.88
CA ARG A 47 -5.89 1.23 -9.35
C ARG A 47 -4.92 1.85 -8.35
N VAL A 48 -5.23 1.78 -7.06
CA VAL A 48 -4.44 2.38 -5.99
C VAL A 48 -3.07 1.70 -5.85
N VAL A 49 -3.02 0.37 -5.77
CA VAL A 49 -1.74 -0.36 -5.63
C VAL A 49 -0.82 -0.17 -6.84
N ARG A 50 -1.39 -0.07 -8.05
CA ARG A 50 -0.61 0.26 -9.26
C ARG A 50 -0.06 1.68 -9.23
N ALA A 51 -0.82 2.63 -8.69
CA ALA A 51 -0.35 4.00 -8.53
C ALA A 51 0.79 4.10 -7.50
N LEU A 52 0.68 3.39 -6.38
CA LEU A 52 1.77 3.23 -5.40
C LEU A 52 3.00 2.56 -6.01
N ALA A 53 2.81 1.54 -6.85
CA ALA A 53 3.93 0.86 -7.52
C ALA A 53 4.65 1.75 -8.52
N ARG A 54 3.92 2.55 -9.32
CA ARG A 54 4.54 3.57 -10.19
C ARG A 54 5.32 4.64 -9.41
N LYS A 55 5.01 4.81 -8.13
CA LYS A 55 5.70 5.71 -7.20
C LYS A 55 6.87 5.05 -6.48
N GLY A 56 7.12 3.75 -6.71
CA GLY A 56 8.15 2.98 -6.01
C GLY A 56 7.82 2.62 -4.57
N LEU A 57 6.58 2.87 -4.11
CA LEU A 57 6.15 2.64 -2.73
C LEU A 57 5.54 1.24 -2.51
N ALA A 58 5.28 0.51 -3.58
CA ALA A 58 4.76 -0.86 -3.54
C ALA A 58 5.35 -1.66 -4.70
N GLN A 59 5.41 -2.98 -4.55
CA GLN A 59 5.90 -3.88 -5.58
C GLN A 59 4.85 -4.93 -5.91
N TYR A 60 4.65 -5.19 -7.20
CA TYR A 60 3.75 -6.23 -7.67
C TYR A 60 4.40 -7.60 -7.52
N GLU A 61 3.64 -8.55 -6.97
CA GLU A 61 4.07 -9.92 -6.76
C GLU A 61 3.13 -10.91 -7.46
N ARG A 62 3.72 -11.91 -8.10
CA ARG A 62 3.01 -12.98 -8.83
C ARG A 62 3.13 -14.29 -8.06
N SER A 63 2.19 -15.19 -8.33
CA SER A 63 2.22 -16.57 -7.81
C SER A 63 2.25 -16.63 -6.28
N LEU A 64 1.45 -15.77 -5.63
CA LEU A 64 1.23 -15.82 -4.19
C LEU A 64 0.59 -17.14 -3.79
N TRP A 65 0.94 -17.62 -2.60
CA TRP A 65 0.34 -18.77 -1.95
C TRP A 65 -0.19 -18.35 -0.58
N PHE A 66 -1.27 -18.99 -0.13
CA PHE A 66 -1.65 -18.87 1.28
C PHE A 66 -0.70 -19.74 2.10
N GLU A 67 -0.09 -19.16 3.13
CA GLU A 67 0.92 -19.79 3.97
C GLU A 67 0.45 -21.14 4.52
N ASP A 68 -0.81 -21.23 4.94
CA ASP A 68 -1.34 -22.38 5.68
C ASP A 68 -2.07 -23.42 4.83
N GLU A 69 -2.35 -23.15 3.56
CA GLU A 69 -3.40 -23.90 2.84
C GLU A 69 -2.97 -24.53 1.50
N SER A 70 -1.67 -24.57 1.18
CA SER A 70 -1.12 -25.12 -0.08
C SER A 70 -1.96 -24.75 -1.33
N ARG A 71 -2.60 -23.59 -1.30
CA ARG A 71 -3.53 -23.12 -2.33
C ARG A 71 -3.07 -21.78 -2.88
N PRO A 72 -3.22 -21.55 -4.19
CA PRO A 72 -2.79 -20.32 -4.80
C PRO A 72 -3.62 -19.12 -4.29
N ALA A 73 -2.92 -18.05 -3.89
CA ALA A 73 -3.47 -16.74 -3.58
C ALA A 73 -3.44 -15.79 -4.79
N GLY A 74 -2.83 -16.21 -5.90
CA GLY A 74 -2.83 -15.49 -7.17
C GLY A 74 -1.75 -14.42 -7.21
N ALA A 75 -2.13 -13.15 -7.22
CA ALA A 75 -1.21 -12.03 -7.30
C ALA A 75 -1.56 -10.94 -6.29
N GLY A 76 -0.59 -10.11 -5.95
CA GLY A 76 -0.76 -9.08 -4.94
C GLY A 76 0.34 -8.04 -4.94
N TYR A 77 0.43 -7.33 -3.84
CA TYR A 77 1.40 -6.25 -3.67
C TYR A 77 2.03 -6.32 -2.29
N ARG A 78 3.34 -6.04 -2.23
CA ARG A 78 4.08 -5.83 -0.99
C ARG A 78 4.50 -4.37 -0.85
N CYS A 79 4.82 -3.97 0.38
CA CYS A 79 5.50 -2.71 0.62
C CYS A 79 6.96 -2.81 0.19
N THR A 80 7.50 -1.73 -0.37
CA THR A 80 8.96 -1.57 -0.58
C THR A 80 9.57 -0.90 0.64
N GLN A 81 10.91 -0.94 0.78
CA GLN A 81 11.60 -0.16 1.80
C GLN A 81 11.23 1.33 1.70
N ALA A 82 11.26 1.90 0.49
CA ALA A 82 10.85 3.29 0.25
C ALA A 82 9.39 3.57 0.66
N GLY A 83 8.50 2.60 0.48
CA GLY A 83 7.11 2.69 0.94
C GLY A 83 7.00 2.73 2.47
N PHE A 84 7.78 1.90 3.15
CA PHE A 84 7.83 1.83 4.61
C PHE A 84 8.47 3.09 5.20
N ASP A 85 9.58 3.55 4.63
CA ASP A 85 10.26 4.79 5.02
C ASP A 85 9.32 5.99 4.82
N PHE A 86 8.60 6.05 3.70
CA PHE A 86 7.61 7.10 3.45
C PHE A 86 6.46 7.08 4.47
N PHE A 87 6.06 5.90 4.93
CA PHE A 87 5.01 5.75 5.94
C PHE A 87 5.49 6.16 7.34
N THR A 88 6.72 5.81 7.71
CA THR A 88 7.30 6.06 9.03
C THR A 88 7.94 7.43 9.17
N ALA A 89 8.28 8.07 8.06
CA ALA A 89 8.79 9.44 8.05
C ALA A 89 7.83 10.36 8.83
N PRO A 90 8.35 11.18 9.77
CA PRO A 90 7.55 12.17 10.47
C PRO A 90 6.79 13.01 9.44
N LEU A 91 5.47 13.11 9.60
CA LEU A 91 4.66 13.97 8.75
C LEU A 91 5.20 15.38 8.90
N ASP A 92 5.90 15.87 7.89
CA ASP A 92 6.31 17.26 7.81
C ASP A 92 5.04 18.10 7.90
N SER A 93 4.91 18.85 9.01
CA SER A 93 3.76 19.63 9.48
C SER A 93 3.26 20.67 8.48
N SER A 94 3.91 20.77 7.32
CA SER A 94 3.66 21.67 6.20
C SER A 94 2.44 21.30 5.35
N GLN A 95 1.64 20.30 5.73
CA GLN A 95 0.36 19.97 5.07
C GLN A 95 -0.83 20.27 5.98
N LYS A 96 -1.04 21.55 6.33
CA LYS A 96 -2.36 22.01 6.77
C LYS A 96 -3.36 21.78 5.63
N GLN A 97 -4.37 20.97 5.89
CA GLN A 97 -5.48 20.72 5.00
C GLN A 97 -6.17 22.06 4.66
N ALA A 98 -6.06 22.48 3.40
CA ALA A 98 -7.03 23.37 2.79
C ALA A 98 -8.33 22.55 2.60
N GLY A 99 -9.39 22.95 3.30
CA GLY A 99 -10.68 22.29 3.16
C GLY A 99 -11.67 22.55 4.30
N ALA A 100 -11.72 23.78 4.81
CA ALA A 100 -12.94 24.28 5.45
C ALA A 100 -13.84 24.82 4.32
N HIS A 101 -14.92 24.11 4.03
CA HIS A 101 -16.09 24.56 3.26
C HIS A 101 -17.21 23.57 3.59
N ALA A 102 -18.39 23.95 4.05
CA ALA A 102 -19.00 25.23 4.38
C ALA A 102 -20.10 24.96 5.43
#